data_AF-A0A974S6I5-F1
#
_entry.id   AF-A0A974S6I5-F1
#
_cell.length_a   1.000
_cell.length_b   1.000
_cell.length_c   1.000
_cell.angle_alpha   90.00
_cell.angle_beta   90.00
_cell.angle_gamma   90.00
#
_symmetry.space_group_name_H-M   'P 1'
#
loop_
_entity.id
_entity.type
_entity.pdbx_description
1 polymer ?
#
loop_
_entity_poly.entity_id
_entity_poly.type
_entity_poly.pdbx_seq_one_letter_code
_entity_poly.pdbx_strand_id
1 'polypeptide(L)'
;MNALTNTGRIVADELRKAERSINLAARDTAQFLLTTLEATETHRVSPAMVQRTVRATVAALSSLVDGQEQMAMRAHPSIEKAGRQLGLTETSWGETLPKPAIASSEERELLPA
;
A
#
# COMPACT_ATOMS: atom_id res chain seq x y z
N MET A 1 1.52 14.36 -28.85
CA MET A 1 1.49 14.79 -27.44
C MET A 1 0.15 14.47 -26.76
N ASN A 2 -0.99 14.83 -27.35
CA ASN A 2 -2.33 14.64 -26.73
C ASN A 2 -2.69 13.20 -26.36
N ALA A 3 -2.32 12.20 -27.18
CA ALA A 3 -2.59 10.79 -26.88
C ALA A 3 -1.89 10.31 -25.60
N LEU A 4 -0.63 10.73 -25.37
CA LEU A 4 0.15 10.34 -24.20
C LEU A 4 -0.42 10.96 -22.91
N THR A 5 -0.84 12.22 -22.97
CA THR A 5 -1.50 12.92 -21.86
C THR A 5 -2.83 12.26 -21.50
N ASN A 6 -3.60 11.83 -22.52
CA ASN A 6 -4.89 11.19 -22.30
C ASN A 6 -4.72 9.79 -21.68
N THR A 7 -3.76 9.00 -22.16
CA THR A 7 -3.40 7.70 -21.56
C THR A 7 -2.92 7.86 -20.12
N GLY A 8 -2.08 8.86 -19.84
CA GLY A 8 -1.62 9.15 -18.48
C GLY A 8 -2.76 9.49 -17.52
N ARG A 9 -3.76 10.25 -17.99
CA ARG A 9 -4.96 10.56 -17.19
C ARG A 9 -5.78 9.31 -16.87
N ILE A 10 -5.98 8.42 -17.84
CA ILE A 10 -6.70 7.16 -17.65
C ILE A 10 -5.98 6.30 -16.60
N VAL A 11 -4.66 6.13 -16.73
CA VAL A 11 -3.86 5.35 -15.77
C VAL A 11 -3.94 5.95 -14.36
N ALA A 12 -3.87 7.28 -14.23
CA ALA A 12 -3.99 7.95 -12.94
C ALA A 12 -5.38 7.73 -12.29
N ASP A 13 -6.45 7.76 -13.08
CA ASP A 13 -7.80 7.50 -12.57
C ASP A 13 -7.99 6.03 -12.16
N GLU A 14 -7.41 5.08 -12.89
CA GLU A 14 -7.40 3.67 -12.50
C GLU A 14 -6.59 3.42 -11.22
N LEU A 15 -5.44 4.08 -11.05
CA LEU A 15 -4.67 4.01 -9.80
C LEU A 15 -5.47 4.55 -8.60
N ARG A 16 -6.16 5.68 -8.76
CA ARG A 16 -7.03 6.23 -7.70
C ARG A 16 -8.21 5.31 -7.37
N LYS A 17 -8.78 4.63 -8.37
CA LYS A 17 -9.84 3.63 -8.14
C LYS A 17 -9.29 2.43 -7.38
N ALA A 18 -8.12 1.93 -7.76
CA ALA A 18 -7.45 0.84 -7.06
C ALA A 18 -7.15 1.21 -5.60
N GLU A 19 -6.64 2.41 -5.35
CA GLU A 19 -6.39 2.92 -3.99
C GLU A 19 -7.66 2.97 -3.14
N ARG A 20 -8.75 3.53 -3.68
CA ARG A 20 -10.05 3.54 -2.98
C ARG A 20 -10.55 2.13 -2.70
N SER A 21 -10.38 1.20 -3.64
CA SER A 21 -10.77 -0.20 -3.48
C SER A 21 -9.98 -0.88 -2.35
N ILE A 22 -8.66 -0.65 -2.27
CA ILE A 22 -7.82 -1.20 -1.19
C ILE A 22 -8.24 -0.61 0.17
N ASN A 23 -8.52 0.70 0.23
CA ASN A 23 -9.01 1.33 1.47
C ASN A 23 -10.35 0.75 1.94
N LEU A 24 -11.28 0.48 1.01
CA LEU A 24 -12.55 -0.17 1.33
C LEU A 24 -12.32 -1.61 1.81
N ALA A 25 -11.50 -2.39 1.11
CA ALA A 25 -11.18 -3.75 1.50
C ALA A 25 -10.50 -3.84 2.89
N ALA A 26 -9.62 -2.89 3.21
CA ALA A 26 -8.96 -2.80 4.52
C ALA A 26 -9.98 -2.50 5.62
N ARG A 27 -10.88 -1.55 5.38
CA ARG A 27 -11.98 -1.23 6.30
C ARG A 27 -12.90 -2.44 6.52
N ASP A 28 -13.33 -3.11 5.46
CA ASP A 28 -14.24 -4.25 5.55
C ASP A 28 -13.59 -5.42 6.29
N THR A 29 -12.29 -5.67 6.05
CA THR A 29 -11.54 -6.71 6.74
C THR A 29 -11.37 -6.39 8.23
N ALA A 30 -11.10 -5.13 8.58
CA ALA A 30 -11.03 -4.68 9.96
C ALA A 30 -12.40 -4.80 10.66
N GLN A 31 -13.49 -4.41 10.00
CA GLN A 31 -14.84 -4.57 10.51
C GLN A 31 -15.19 -6.05 10.73
N PHE A 32 -14.85 -6.91 9.78
CA PHE A 32 -15.07 -8.35 9.92
C PHE A 32 -14.30 -8.94 11.12
N LEU A 33 -13.07 -8.50 11.37
CA LEU A 33 -12.30 -8.89 12.55
C LEU A 33 -13.00 -8.45 13.85
N LEU A 34 -13.42 -7.18 13.94
CA LEU A 34 -14.14 -6.66 15.11
C LEU A 34 -15.42 -7.46 15.38
N THR A 35 -16.28 -7.62 14.36
CA THR A 35 -17.52 -8.40 14.48
C THR A 35 -17.25 -9.85 14.89
N THR A 36 -16.17 -10.47 14.37
CA THR A 36 -15.79 -11.84 14.73
C THR A 36 -15.41 -11.94 16.21
N LEU A 37 -14.66 -10.98 16.73
CA LEU A 37 -14.26 -10.93 18.14
C LEU A 37 -15.48 -10.70 19.05
N GLU A 38 -16.34 -9.74 18.71
CA GLU A 38 -17.57 -9.45 19.46
C GLU A 38 -18.53 -10.65 19.49
N ALA A 39 -18.72 -11.32 18.35
CA ALA A 39 -19.56 -12.52 18.26
C ALA A 39 -18.98 -13.68 19.08
N THR A 40 -17.65 -13.80 19.13
CA THR A 40 -16.97 -14.82 19.94
C THR A 40 -17.23 -14.61 21.42
N GLU A 41 -17.12 -13.36 21.88
CA GLU A 41 -17.37 -12.97 23.26
C GLU A 41 -18.85 -13.20 23.62
N THR A 42 -19.76 -12.74 22.76
CA THR A 42 -21.22 -12.84 22.97
C THR A 42 -21.71 -14.29 23.00
N HIS A 43 -21.20 -15.13 22.09
CA HIS A 43 -21.66 -16.51 21.93
C HIS A 43 -20.77 -17.56 22.61
N ARG A 44 -19.74 -17.14 23.35
CA ARG A 44 -18.77 -18.02 24.03
C ARG A 44 -18.16 -19.07 23.09
N VAL A 45 -17.87 -18.68 21.85
CA VAL A 45 -17.25 -19.56 20.86
C VAL A 45 -15.84 -19.91 21.33
N SER A 46 -15.39 -21.15 21.07
CA SER A 46 -14.05 -21.58 21.44
C SER A 46 -12.98 -20.65 20.87
N PRO A 47 -12.06 -20.10 21.70
CA PRO A 47 -10.98 -19.22 21.24
C PRO A 47 -10.11 -19.85 20.14
N ALA A 48 -9.94 -21.18 20.18
CA ALA A 48 -9.14 -21.91 19.18
C ALA A 48 -9.78 -21.89 17.78
N MET A 49 -11.12 -21.92 17.70
CA MET A 49 -11.83 -21.83 16.41
C MET A 49 -11.69 -20.43 15.81
N VAL A 50 -11.74 -19.42 16.66
CA VAL A 50 -11.70 -18.00 16.28
C VAL A 50 -10.29 -17.57 15.92
N GLN A 51 -9.28 -18.15 16.58
CA GLN A 51 -7.86 -17.85 16.34
C GLN A 51 -7.44 -18.06 14.88
N ARG A 52 -7.98 -19.08 14.19
CA ARG A 52 -7.67 -19.30 12.76
C ARG A 52 -8.21 -18.17 11.89
N THR A 53 -9.44 -17.73 12.16
CA THR A 53 -10.10 -16.62 11.44
C THR A 53 -9.42 -15.29 11.73
N VAL A 54 -9.09 -15.02 13.00
CA VAL A 54 -8.32 -13.84 13.41
C VAL A 54 -6.95 -13.80 12.74
N ARG A 55 -6.23 -14.93 12.71
CA ARG A 55 -4.93 -15.01 12.04
C ARG A 55 -5.05 -14.71 10.54
N ALA A 56 -6.05 -15.30 9.86
CA ALA A 56 -6.26 -15.09 8.43
C ALA A 56 -6.62 -13.63 8.10
N THR A 57 -7.45 -13.00 8.93
CA THR A 57 -7.86 -11.60 8.74
C THR A 57 -6.73 -10.62 9.01
N VAL A 58 -5.92 -10.85 10.04
CA VAL A 58 -4.69 -10.07 10.29
C VAL A 58 -3.70 -10.22 9.13
N ALA A 59 -3.51 -11.43 8.60
CA ALA A 59 -2.66 -11.64 7.43
C ALA A 59 -3.18 -10.91 6.18
N ALA A 60 -4.50 -10.92 5.96
CA ALA A 60 -5.14 -10.16 4.89
C ALA A 60 -4.93 -8.64 5.04
N LEU A 61 -5.08 -8.09 6.26
CA LEU A 61 -4.79 -6.69 6.55
C LEU A 61 -3.32 -6.33 6.25
N SER A 62 -2.37 -7.16 6.68
CA SER A 62 -0.95 -6.96 6.37
C SER A 62 -0.71 -6.90 4.87
N SER A 63 -1.27 -7.85 4.11
CA SER A 63 -1.12 -7.88 2.65
C SER A 63 -1.75 -6.68 1.95
N LEU A 64 -2.83 -6.10 2.50
CA LEU A 64 -3.43 -4.89 1.95
C LEU A 64 -2.53 -3.67 2.19
N VAL A 65 -1.94 -3.55 3.38
CA VAL A 65 -0.97 -2.48 3.70
C VAL A 65 0.26 -2.58 2.82
N ASP A 66 0.83 -3.78 2.66
CA ASP A 66 1.99 -4.01 1.78
C ASP A 66 1.65 -3.65 0.32
N GLY A 67 0.42 -3.94 -0.13
CA GLY A 67 -0.08 -3.53 -1.44
C GLY A 67 -0.17 -2.02 -1.62
N GLN A 68 -0.58 -1.28 -0.58
CA GLN A 68 -0.59 0.18 -0.58
C GLN A 68 0.83 0.75 -0.62
N GLU A 69 1.74 0.20 0.18
CA GLU A 69 3.14 0.61 0.21
C GLU A 69 3.79 0.45 -1.16
N GLN A 70 3.64 -0.72 -1.81
CA GLN A 70 4.18 -0.96 -3.14
C GLN A 70 3.60 -0.01 -4.20
N MET A 71 2.30 0.31 -4.10
CA MET A 71 1.65 1.25 -4.99
C MET A 71 2.19 2.68 -4.80
N ALA A 72 2.36 3.11 -3.55
CA ALA A 72 2.96 4.40 -3.21
C ALA A 72 4.40 4.50 -3.71
N MET A 73 5.23 3.48 -3.47
CA MET A 73 6.62 3.42 -3.91
C MET A 73 6.76 3.46 -5.44
N ARG A 74 5.85 2.80 -6.18
CA ARG A 74 5.84 2.85 -7.66
C ARG A 74 5.37 4.20 -8.20
N ALA A 75 4.45 4.87 -7.51
CA ALA A 75 3.94 6.17 -7.92
C ALA A 75 4.91 7.33 -7.60
N HIS A 76 5.73 7.17 -6.56
CA HIS A 76 6.60 8.22 -6.02
C HIS A 76 7.53 8.90 -7.06
N PRO A 77 8.27 8.18 -7.93
CA PRO A 77 9.14 8.83 -8.93
C PRO A 77 8.38 9.67 -9.95
N SER A 78 7.15 9.26 -10.30
CA SER A 78 6.30 9.99 -11.24
C SER A 78 5.73 11.24 -10.60
N ILE A 79 5.33 11.16 -9.33
CA ILE A 79 4.85 12.31 -8.54
C ILE A 79 5.97 13.32 -8.35
N GLU A 80 7.18 12.88 -7.98
CA GLU A 80 8.35 13.73 -7.83
C GLU A 80 8.69 14.46 -9.13
N LYS A 81 8.70 13.74 -10.26
CA LYS A 81 8.97 14.33 -11.59
C LYS A 81 7.90 15.37 -11.96
N ALA A 82 6.63 15.09 -11.72
CA ALA A 82 5.54 16.03 -11.98
C ALA A 82 5.61 17.26 -11.07
N GLY A 83 5.90 17.09 -9.78
CA GLY A 83 6.09 18.18 -8.82
C GLY A 83 7.22 19.12 -9.23
N ARG A 84 8.37 18.58 -9.64
CA ARG A 84 9.49 19.38 -10.18
C ARG A 84 9.09 20.17 -11.43
N GLN A 85 8.32 19.58 -12.35
CA GLN A 85 7.82 20.27 -13.56
C GLN A 85 6.85 21.41 -13.25
N LEU A 86 6.12 21.32 -12.13
CA LEU A 86 5.20 22.35 -11.65
C LEU A 86 5.89 23.40 -10.78
N GLY A 87 7.22 23.33 -10.62
CA GLY A 87 7.98 24.27 -9.79
C GLY A 87 7.79 24.04 -8.28
N LEU A 88 7.24 22.90 -7.87
CA LEU A 88 7.12 22.52 -6.47
C LEU A 88 8.50 22.04 -5.99
N THR A 89 9.11 22.81 -5.08
CA THR A 89 10.45 22.55 -4.51
C THR A 89 10.41 21.77 -3.20
N GLU A 90 9.23 21.54 -2.62
CA GLU A 90 9.09 20.69 -1.44
C GLU A 90 9.33 19.22 -1.77
N THR A 91 10.26 18.60 -1.04
CA THR A 91 10.61 17.17 -1.09
C THR A 91 9.78 16.30 -0.14
N SER A 92 8.87 16.91 0.63
CA SER A 92 7.98 16.23 1.57
C SER A 92 6.82 15.52 0.85
N TRP A 93 7.14 14.52 0.04
CA TRP A 93 6.17 13.63 -0.62
C TRP A 93 5.99 12.30 0.16
N GLY A 94 6.12 12.34 1.50
CA GLY A 94 5.96 11.17 2.39
C GLY A 94 7.03 11.00 3.49
N GLU A 95 7.61 12.08 4.00
CA GLU A 95 8.87 12.11 4.76
C GLU A 95 8.87 11.59 6.22
N THR A 96 7.91 10.77 6.67
CA THR A 96 8.10 10.06 7.96
C THR A 96 8.81 8.71 7.82
N LEU A 97 9.07 8.23 6.60
CA LEU A 97 9.90 7.04 6.39
C LEU A 97 11.00 7.34 5.36
N PRO A 98 12.28 7.18 5.74
CA PRO A 98 13.39 7.42 4.84
C PRO A 98 13.26 6.50 3.63
N LYS A 99 13.49 7.06 2.43
CA LYS A 99 13.54 6.34 1.16
C LYS A 99 14.44 5.11 1.36
N PRO A 100 13.92 3.87 1.20
CA PRO A 100 14.76 2.69 1.34
C PRO A 100 15.92 2.83 0.37
N ALA A 101 17.14 2.71 0.90
CA ALA A 101 18.35 2.84 0.12
C ALA A 101 18.28 1.84 -1.04
N ILE A 102 18.02 2.35 -2.25
CA ILE A 102 18.17 1.57 -3.45
C ILE A 102 19.67 1.36 -3.55
N ALA A 103 20.14 0.16 -3.18
CA ALA A 103 21.51 -0.24 -3.45
C ALA A 103 21.76 0.04 -4.92
N SER A 104 22.61 1.02 -5.19
CA SER A 104 23.03 1.33 -6.54
C SER A 104 23.64 0.07 -7.10
N SER A 105 23.32 -0.23 -8.35
CA SER A 105 23.80 -1.41 -9.08
C SER A 105 25.33 -1.54 -9.13
N GLU A 106 26.07 -0.52 -8.67
CA GLU A 106 27.52 -0.48 -8.53
C GLU A 106 28.05 -1.24 -7.30
N GLU A 107 27.23 -1.51 -6.28
CA GLU A 107 27.70 -2.21 -5.06
C GLU A 107 27.77 -3.74 -5.22
N ARG A 108 27.30 -4.27 -6.36
CA ARG A 108 27.39 -5.70 -6.69
C ARG A 108 28.73 -6.13 -7.29
N GLU A 109 29.61 -5.18 -7.61
CA GLU A 109 30.88 -5.46 -8.29
C GLU A 109 32.09 -5.55 -7.32
N LEU A 110 31.87 -5.38 -6.01
CA LEU A 110 32.94 -5.36 -5.00
C LEU A 110 32.88 -6.46 -3.94
N LEU A 111 32.01 -7.47 -4.09
CA LEU A 111 32.05 -8.67 -3.24
C LEU A 111 32.75 -9.81 -4.00
N PRO A 112 33.95 -10.25 -3.59
CA PRO A 112 34.54 -11.47 -4.13
C PRO A 112 33.68 -12.69 -3.73
N ALA A 113 33.67 -13.67 -4.63
CA ALA A 113 32.87 -14.90 -4.59
C ALA A 113 33.01 -15.73 -3.31
#